data_AF-A0A4U3A271-F1
#
_entry.id   AF-A0A4U3A271-F1
#
_cell.length_a   1.000
_cell.length_b   1.000
_cell.length_c   1.000
_cell.angle_alpha   90.00
_cell.angle_beta   90.00
_cell.angle_gamma   90.00
#
_symmetry.space_group_name_H-M   'P 1'
#
loop_
_entity.id
_entity.type
_entity.pdbx_description
1 polymer ?
#
loop_
_entity_poly.entity_id
_entity_poly.type
_entity_poly.pdbx_seq_one_letter_code
_entity_poly.pdbx_strand_id
1 'polypeptide(L)'
;TPEVTLQHIHQKRGKEAMDAGEILPSFSGIAMHDGWKSYDAYTDCRHVLCNAHLLRDLQGIIDSTGEKWAQQMQEFLTQALTLKKQYKGLLPKAEQENLFTAYQSILKEKQVLSSEPKKKGKQKPAQNLWNRFVKYADRILAFLEHPDIP
;
A
#
# COMPACT_ATOMS: atom_id res chain seq x y z
N THR A 1 -3.00 -3.27 23.28
CA THR A 1 -4.14 -2.35 23.19
C THR A 1 -5.41 -3.18 23.30
N PRO A 2 -6.42 -2.83 24.12
CA PRO A 2 -7.72 -3.48 23.97
C PRO A 2 -8.21 -3.26 22.53
N GLU A 3 -8.69 -4.34 21.90
CA GLU A 3 -9.20 -4.35 20.53
C GLU A 3 -10.52 -3.57 20.46
N VAL A 4 -10.43 -2.25 20.33
CA VAL A 4 -11.61 -1.38 20.19
C VAL A 4 -11.97 -1.24 18.73
N THR A 5 -13.27 -1.38 18.43
CA THR A 5 -13.82 -1.10 17.11
C THR A 5 -14.78 0.08 17.22
N LEU A 6 -14.49 1.15 16.47
CA LEU A 6 -15.38 2.29 16.31
C LEU A 6 -16.08 2.20 14.95
N GLN A 7 -17.40 2.29 14.94
CA GLN A 7 -18.20 2.43 13.73
C GLN A 7 -18.88 3.79 13.74
N HIS A 8 -18.72 4.56 12.68
CA HIS A 8 -19.30 5.89 12.51
C HIS A 8 -20.04 5.96 11.18
N ILE A 9 -21.30 6.41 11.21
CA ILE A 9 -22.16 6.56 10.04
C ILE A 9 -22.40 8.05 9.80
N HIS A 10 -22.18 8.49 8.56
CA HIS A 10 -22.36 9.88 8.15
C HIS A 10 -23.05 9.94 6.79
N GLN A 11 -23.84 10.99 6.54
CA GLN A 11 -24.59 11.15 5.27
C GLN A 11 -23.67 11.37 4.07
N LYS A 12 -22.46 11.86 4.31
CA LYS A 12 -21.41 12.05 3.30
C LYS A 12 -20.26 11.07 3.51
N ARG A 13 -19.37 10.96 2.53
CA ARG A 13 -18.11 10.20 2.61
C ARG A 13 -16.92 11.16 2.48
N GLY A 14 -15.76 10.79 3.01
CA GLY A 14 -14.51 11.51 2.79
C GLY A 14 -14.14 12.36 3.99
N LYS A 15 -13.37 13.44 3.76
CA LYS A 15 -12.80 14.25 4.84
C LYS A 15 -13.87 14.74 5.82
N GLU A 16 -14.99 15.27 5.34
CA GLU A 16 -16.07 15.77 6.21
C GLU A 16 -16.62 14.68 7.14
N ALA A 17 -16.82 13.47 6.63
CA ALA A 17 -17.30 12.33 7.42
C ALA A 17 -16.23 11.79 8.38
N MET A 18 -14.98 11.76 7.94
CA MET A 18 -13.84 11.35 8.75
C MET A 18 -13.54 12.35 9.87
N ASP A 19 -13.75 13.65 9.61
CA ASP A 19 -13.62 14.72 10.60
C ASP A 19 -14.71 14.61 11.68
N ALA A 20 -15.97 14.38 11.28
CA ALA A 20 -17.08 14.14 12.19
C ALA A 20 -16.92 12.86 13.04
N GLY A 21 -16.06 11.93 12.61
CA GLY A 21 -15.67 10.75 13.37
C GLY A 21 -14.59 11.02 14.43
N GLU A 22 -14.00 12.23 14.46
CA GLU A 22 -13.07 12.77 15.47
C GLU A 22 -11.76 12.01 15.73
N ILE A 23 -11.55 10.84 15.11
CA ILE A 23 -10.31 10.07 15.23
C ILE A 23 -9.19 10.70 14.40
N LEU A 24 -9.31 10.68 13.07
CA LEU A 24 -8.23 11.10 12.17
C LEU A 24 -7.76 12.55 12.32
N PRO A 25 -8.62 13.55 12.64
CA PRO A 25 -8.18 14.93 12.81
C PRO A 25 -7.17 15.15 13.93
N SER A 26 -7.17 14.32 14.97
CA SER A 26 -6.30 14.44 16.15
C SER A 26 -5.28 13.31 16.28
N PHE A 27 -5.33 12.34 15.36
CA PHE A 27 -4.51 11.14 15.42
C PHE A 27 -3.11 11.38 14.84
N SER A 28 -2.07 11.07 15.63
CA SER A 28 -0.67 11.20 15.25
C SER A 28 0.11 9.87 15.20
N GLY A 29 -0.59 8.75 15.34
CA GLY A 29 0.00 7.41 15.31
C GLY A 29 0.17 6.84 13.90
N ILE A 30 0.13 5.52 13.81
CA ILE A 30 0.18 4.78 12.54
C ILE A 30 -1.24 4.59 11.99
N ALA A 31 -1.53 5.23 10.87
CA ALA A 31 -2.80 5.10 10.17
C ALA A 31 -2.65 4.07 9.03
N MET A 32 -3.04 2.83 9.28
CA MET A 32 -3.12 1.80 8.23
C MET A 32 -4.46 1.86 7.51
N HIS A 33 -4.43 2.03 6.18
CA HIS A 33 -5.67 2.18 5.40
C HIS A 33 -5.57 1.56 3.99
N ASP A 34 -6.69 1.56 3.27
CA ASP A 34 -6.88 0.96 1.93
C ASP A 34 -6.29 1.80 0.76
N GLY A 35 -5.59 2.89 1.07
CA GLY A 35 -5.06 3.81 0.06
C GLY A 35 -6.08 4.76 -0.57
N TRP A 36 -7.24 4.98 0.05
CA TRP A 36 -8.17 6.00 -0.43
C TRP A 36 -7.61 7.43 -0.28
N LYS A 37 -7.81 8.28 -1.29
CA LYS A 37 -7.17 9.61 -1.38
C LYS A 37 -7.58 10.55 -0.24
N SER A 38 -8.76 10.40 0.36
CA SER A 38 -9.20 11.27 1.46
C SER A 38 -8.30 11.18 2.70
N TYR A 39 -7.60 10.05 2.90
CA TYR A 39 -6.63 9.93 3.98
C TYR A 39 -5.44 10.89 3.81
N ASP A 40 -5.07 11.28 2.58
CA ASP A 40 -3.94 12.19 2.31
C ASP A 40 -4.14 13.60 2.92
N ALA A 41 -5.35 13.93 3.40
CA ALA A 41 -5.63 15.18 4.08
C ALA A 41 -5.13 15.22 5.54
N TYR A 42 -4.73 14.08 6.13
CA TYR A 42 -4.35 13.96 7.54
C TYR A 42 -2.84 13.80 7.68
N THR A 43 -2.12 14.92 7.72
CA THR A 43 -0.64 14.94 7.63
C THR A 43 0.09 14.60 8.94
N ASP A 44 -0.62 14.62 10.06
CA ASP A 44 0.01 14.49 11.38
C ASP A 44 0.26 13.03 11.79
N CYS A 45 -0.12 12.07 10.93
CA CYS A 45 0.00 10.63 11.18
C CYS A 45 0.98 9.94 10.21
N ARG A 46 1.51 8.78 10.62
CA ARG A 46 2.28 7.89 9.74
C ARG A 46 1.33 7.03 8.92
N HIS A 47 1.22 7.32 7.63
CA HIS A 47 0.41 6.50 6.71
C HIS A 47 1.07 5.17 6.38
N VAL A 48 0.28 4.10 6.44
CA VAL A 48 0.66 2.76 5.98
C VAL A 48 -0.44 2.22 5.07
N LEU A 49 -0.07 1.60 3.95
CA LEU A 49 -1.05 0.92 3.10
C LEU A 49 -1.23 -0.53 3.55
N CYS A 50 -2.48 -0.93 3.70
CA CYS A 50 -2.83 -2.27 4.16
C CYS A 50 -2.46 -3.33 3.12
N ASN A 51 -1.53 -4.22 3.48
CA ASN A 51 -1.06 -5.30 2.61
C ASN A 51 -2.19 -6.23 2.12
N ALA A 52 -3.20 -6.51 2.94
CA ALA A 52 -4.35 -7.33 2.51
C ALA A 52 -5.15 -6.68 1.38
N HIS A 53 -5.28 -5.35 1.37
CA HIS A 53 -5.92 -4.62 0.28
C HIS A 53 -5.03 -4.61 -0.97
N LEU A 54 -3.72 -4.39 -0.80
CA LEU A 54 -2.77 -4.42 -1.92
C LEU A 54 -2.74 -5.79 -2.62
N LEU A 55 -2.69 -6.88 -1.85
CA LEU A 55 -2.71 -8.25 -2.39
C LEU A 55 -4.01 -8.56 -3.14
N ARG A 56 -5.15 -8.08 -2.64
CA ARG A 56 -6.45 -8.21 -3.33
C ARG A 56 -6.49 -7.42 -4.63
N ASP A 57 -6.02 -6.17 -4.60
CA ASP A 57 -5.95 -5.32 -5.79
C ASP A 57 -5.02 -5.94 -6.85
N LEU A 58 -3.87 -6.48 -6.44
CA LEU A 58 -2.95 -7.20 -7.32
C LEU A 58 -3.60 -8.44 -7.93
N GLN A 59 -4.30 -9.25 -7.14
CA GLN A 59 -5.04 -10.42 -7.65
C GLN A 59 -6.06 -10.01 -8.71
N GLY A 60 -6.80 -8.93 -8.49
CA GLY A 60 -7.75 -8.42 -9.48
C GLY A 60 -7.08 -8.02 -10.81
N ILE A 61 -5.86 -7.49 -10.77
CA ILE A 61 -5.09 -7.23 -12.00
C ILE A 61 -4.63 -8.53 -12.65
N ILE A 62 -4.13 -9.49 -11.86
CA ILE A 62 -3.71 -10.80 -12.37
C ILE A 62 -4.85 -11.50 -13.09
N ASP A 63 -6.04 -11.55 -12.48
CA ASP A 63 -7.21 -12.23 -13.02
C ASP A 63 -7.76 -11.54 -14.28
N SER A 64 -7.69 -10.20 -14.33
CA SER A 64 -8.29 -9.43 -15.42
C SER A 64 -7.36 -9.20 -16.61
N THR A 65 -6.05 -9.15 -16.40
CA THR A 65 -5.08 -8.81 -17.46
C THR A 65 -3.90 -9.75 -17.58
N GLY A 66 -3.64 -10.60 -16.59
CA GLY A 66 -2.47 -11.49 -16.57
C GLY A 66 -1.13 -10.75 -16.54
N GLU A 67 -1.11 -9.48 -16.10
CA GLU A 67 0.12 -8.67 -16.12
C GLU A 67 1.20 -9.22 -15.17
N LYS A 68 2.36 -9.58 -15.74
CA LYS A 68 3.48 -10.21 -15.02
C LYS A 68 3.98 -9.40 -13.82
N TRP A 69 4.04 -8.07 -13.92
CA TRP A 69 4.49 -7.22 -12.80
C TRP A 69 3.60 -7.37 -11.57
N ALA A 70 2.29 -7.59 -11.76
CA ALA A 70 1.36 -7.75 -10.67
C ALA A 70 1.58 -9.10 -9.96
N GLN A 71 1.88 -10.16 -10.72
CA GLN A 71 2.27 -11.47 -10.18
C GLN A 71 3.57 -11.36 -9.37
N GLN A 72 4.62 -10.79 -9.97
CA GLN A 72 5.92 -10.57 -9.31
C GLN A 72 5.77 -9.75 -8.02
N MET A 73 4.96 -8.68 -8.04
CA MET A 73 4.73 -7.83 -6.87
C MET A 73 3.91 -8.55 -5.78
N GLN A 74 2.94 -9.39 -6.16
CA GLN A 74 2.16 -10.19 -5.21
C GLN A 74 3.05 -11.24 -4.51
N GLU A 75 3.88 -11.94 -5.28
CA GLU A 75 4.87 -12.88 -4.75
C GLU A 75 5.85 -12.18 -3.82
N PHE A 76 6.39 -11.04 -4.23
CA PHE A 76 7.28 -10.21 -3.40
C PHE A 76 6.64 -9.85 -2.06
N LEU A 77 5.42 -9.28 -2.05
CA LEU A 77 4.76 -8.88 -0.81
C LEU A 77 4.50 -10.09 0.11
N THR A 78 4.08 -11.22 -0.46
CA THR A 78 3.82 -12.45 0.29
C THR A 78 5.10 -12.99 0.94
N GLN A 79 6.21 -12.99 0.21
CA GLN A 79 7.52 -13.41 0.72
C GLN A 79 8.05 -12.45 1.79
N ALA A 80 7.96 -11.14 1.57
CA ALA A 80 8.40 -10.13 2.53
C ALA A 80 7.60 -10.20 3.84
N LEU A 81 6.28 -10.43 3.78
CA LEU A 81 5.45 -10.67 4.96
C LEU A 81 5.84 -11.96 5.69
N THR A 82 6.16 -13.01 4.96
CA THR A 82 6.62 -14.28 5.54
C THR A 82 7.97 -14.10 6.23
N LEU A 83 8.91 -13.41 5.58
CA LEU A 83 10.22 -13.09 6.13
C LEU A 83 10.09 -12.26 7.40
N LYS A 84 9.24 -11.22 7.40
CA LYS A 84 8.96 -10.44 8.61
C LYS A 84 8.50 -11.31 9.77
N LYS A 85 7.59 -12.26 9.53
CA LYS A 85 7.11 -13.19 10.56
C LYS A 85 8.23 -14.07 11.10
N GLN A 86 9.13 -14.57 10.25
CA GLN A 86 10.29 -15.35 10.65
C GLN A 86 11.23 -14.56 11.58
N TYR A 87 11.43 -13.27 11.28
CA TYR A 87 12.19 -12.34 12.11
C TYR A 87 11.40 -11.76 13.30
N LYS A 88 10.21 -12.31 13.62
CA LYS A 88 9.34 -11.82 14.71
C LYS A 88 9.06 -10.30 14.62
N GLY A 89 8.99 -9.78 13.40
CA GLY A 89 8.73 -8.37 13.13
C GLY A 89 9.97 -7.46 13.03
N LEU A 90 11.16 -7.93 13.39
CA LEU A 90 12.40 -7.13 13.42
C LEU A 90 13.41 -7.61 12.37
N LEU A 91 13.30 -7.09 11.15
CA LEU A 91 14.27 -7.41 10.09
C LEU A 91 15.56 -6.61 10.27
N PRO A 92 16.74 -7.22 10.07
CA PRO A 92 17.99 -6.49 9.96
C PRO A 92 17.93 -5.43 8.86
N LYS A 93 18.64 -4.31 9.03
CA LYS A 93 18.67 -3.22 8.03
C LYS A 93 19.09 -3.70 6.64
N ALA A 94 20.07 -4.60 6.56
CA ALA A 94 20.50 -5.20 5.31
C ALA A 94 19.36 -5.94 4.58
N GLU A 95 18.50 -6.66 5.30
CA GLU A 95 17.34 -7.33 4.73
C GLU A 95 16.28 -6.32 4.26
N GLN A 96 16.07 -5.24 5.02
CA GLN A 96 15.16 -4.16 4.61
C GLN A 96 15.63 -3.49 3.30
N GLU A 97 16.93 -3.21 3.18
CA GLU A 97 17.55 -2.64 1.99
C GLU A 97 17.47 -3.58 0.78
N ASN A 98 17.70 -4.89 0.99
CA ASN A 98 17.54 -5.91 -0.04
C ASN A 98 16.09 -5.97 -0.55
N LEU A 99 15.11 -5.99 0.36
CA LEU A 99 13.69 -6.00 0.00
C LEU A 99 13.28 -4.73 -0.74
N PHE A 100 13.76 -3.56 -0.29
CA PHE A 100 13.52 -2.30 -0.99
C PHE A 100 14.08 -2.33 -2.41
N THR A 101 15.29 -2.88 -2.59
CA THR A 101 15.92 -3.02 -3.91
C THR A 101 15.16 -3.97 -4.84
N ALA A 102 14.68 -5.10 -4.30
CA ALA A 102 13.84 -6.05 -5.04
C ALA A 102 12.50 -5.41 -5.47
N TYR A 103 11.83 -4.69 -4.56
CA TYR A 103 10.60 -3.95 -4.85
C TYR A 103 10.78 -2.96 -6.00
N GLN A 104 11.84 -2.15 -5.95
CA GLN A 104 12.13 -1.16 -6.99
C GLN A 104 12.45 -1.80 -8.34
N SER A 105 13.12 -2.95 -8.35
CA SER A 105 13.45 -3.68 -9.58
C SER A 105 12.19 -4.13 -10.34
N ILE A 106 11.18 -4.65 -9.63
CA ILE A 106 9.89 -5.06 -10.23
C ILE A 106 9.19 -3.86 -10.88
N LEU A 107 9.16 -2.71 -10.20
CA LEU A 107 8.51 -1.51 -10.74
C LEU A 107 9.23 -0.95 -11.97
N LYS A 108 10.56 -0.99 -11.99
CA LYS A 108 11.39 -0.57 -13.12
C LYS A 108 11.21 -1.47 -14.34
N GLU A 109 11.15 -2.79 -14.17
CA GLU A 109 10.94 -3.73 -15.27
C GLU A 109 9.66 -3.39 -16.07
N LYS A 110 8.55 -3.15 -15.35
CA LYS A 110 7.30 -2.72 -15.97
C LYS A 110 7.41 -1.37 -16.68
N GLN A 111 8.14 -0.41 -16.11
CA GLN A 111 8.32 0.91 -16.72
C GLN A 111 9.00 0.81 -18.09
N VAL A 112 10.06 0.00 -18.19
CA VAL A 112 10.81 -0.24 -19.44
C VAL A 112 9.91 -0.87 -20.51
N LEU A 113 9.11 -1.86 -20.12
CA LEU A 113 8.15 -2.53 -21.01
C LEU A 113 6.99 -1.64 -21.48
N SER A 114 6.74 -0.51 -20.80
CA SER A 114 5.59 0.38 -21.06
C SER A 114 5.94 1.64 -21.85
N SER A 115 7.07 1.65 -22.57
CA SER A 115 7.63 2.83 -23.27
C SER A 115 6.84 3.34 -24.48
N GLU A 116 5.64 2.82 -24.75
CA GLU A 116 4.78 3.30 -25.83
C GLU A 116 4.09 4.65 -25.51
N PRO A 117 3.94 5.54 -26.51
CA PRO A 117 3.31 6.85 -26.33
C PRO A 117 1.84 6.73 -25.89
N LYS A 118 1.51 7.40 -24.78
CA LYS A 118 0.16 7.37 -24.18
C LYS A 118 -0.86 8.06 -25.09
N LYS A 119 -1.83 7.31 -25.62
CA LYS A 119 -3.06 7.91 -26.18
C LYS A 119 -3.88 8.54 -25.05
N LYS A 120 -4.41 9.75 -25.27
CA LYS A 120 -5.32 10.42 -24.32
C LYS A 120 -6.59 9.58 -24.14
N GLY A 121 -6.67 8.82 -23.05
CA GLY A 121 -7.80 7.96 -22.70
C GLY A 121 -7.83 7.67 -21.20
N LYS A 122 -8.93 7.06 -20.72
CA LYS A 122 -9.08 6.67 -19.31
C LYS A 122 -7.94 5.70 -18.92
N GLN A 123 -7.22 6.01 -17.84
CA GLN A 123 -6.14 5.14 -17.35
C GLN A 123 -6.70 3.76 -16.96
N LYS A 124 -6.03 2.69 -17.42
CA LYS A 124 -6.42 1.31 -17.13
C LYS A 124 -6.21 1.00 -15.63
N PRO A 125 -7.05 0.17 -15.00
CA PRO A 125 -6.91 -0.21 -13.59
C PRO A 125 -5.50 -0.65 -13.20
N ALA A 126 -4.83 -1.46 -14.03
CA ALA A 126 -3.45 -1.90 -13.78
C ALA A 126 -2.45 -0.74 -13.71
N GLN A 127 -2.58 0.26 -14.60
CA GLN A 127 -1.73 1.45 -14.57
C GLN A 127 -1.96 2.29 -13.31
N ASN A 128 -3.22 2.41 -12.87
CA ASN A 128 -3.55 3.14 -11.65
C ASN A 128 -2.94 2.47 -10.43
N LEU A 129 -3.01 1.14 -10.36
CA LEU A 129 -2.40 0.37 -9.28
C LEU A 129 -0.87 0.50 -9.32
N TRP A 130 -0.24 0.32 -10.48
CA TRP A 130 1.20 0.51 -10.63
C TRP A 130 1.65 1.93 -10.21
N ASN A 131 0.93 2.98 -10.63
CA ASN A 131 1.21 4.35 -10.20
C ASN A 131 1.13 4.51 -8.67
N ARG A 132 0.20 3.81 -8.01
CA ARG A 132 0.08 3.80 -6.54
C ARG A 132 1.31 3.15 -5.90
N PHE A 133 1.75 2.00 -6.42
CA PHE A 133 2.95 1.31 -5.93
C PHE A 133 4.21 2.15 -6.08
N VAL A 134 4.34 2.89 -7.20
CA VAL A 134 5.45 3.83 -7.40
C VAL A 134 5.35 5.01 -6.42
N LYS A 135 4.18 5.64 -6.31
CA LYS A 135 4.00 6.87 -5.54
C LYS A 135 4.13 6.66 -4.04
N TYR A 136 3.62 5.55 -3.52
CA TYR A 136 3.49 5.31 -2.08
C TYR A 136 4.37 4.15 -1.60
N ALA A 137 5.54 3.95 -2.21
CA ALA A 137 6.47 2.89 -1.85
C ALA A 137 6.86 2.94 -0.35
N ASP A 138 7.02 4.15 0.21
CA ASP A 138 7.28 4.36 1.64
C ASP A 138 6.14 3.80 2.51
N ARG A 139 4.89 4.09 2.16
CA ARG A 139 3.71 3.65 2.91
C ARG A 139 3.44 2.16 2.74
N ILE A 140 3.79 1.58 1.60
CA ILE A 140 3.63 0.15 1.30
C ILE A 140 4.68 -0.66 2.04
N LEU A 141 5.93 -0.21 2.09
CA LEU A 141 7.04 -0.93 2.71
C LEU A 141 7.21 -0.60 4.21
N ALA A 142 6.43 0.33 4.77
CA ALA A 142 6.46 0.69 6.18
C ALA A 142 6.29 -0.50 7.15
N PHE A 143 5.63 -1.58 6.72
CA PHE A 143 5.54 -2.81 7.53
C PHE A 143 6.90 -3.44 7.83
N LEU A 144 7.95 -3.12 7.09
CA LEU A 144 9.31 -3.61 7.36
C LEU A 144 10.02 -2.85 8.49
N GLU A 145 9.50 -1.68 8.89
CA GLU A 145 10.16 -0.76 9.81
C GLU A 145 9.94 -1.10 11.29
N HIS A 146 8.78 -1.66 11.64
CA HIS A 146 8.40 -1.92 13.03
C HIS A 146 7.55 -3.19 13.20
N PRO A 147 7.71 -3.96 14.29
CA PRO A 147 6.89 -5.15 14.57
C PRO A 147 5.38 -4.87 14.58
N ASP A 148 4.98 -3.73 15.12
CA ASP A 148 3.57 -3.35 15.32
C ASP A 148 2.82 -3.00 14.02
N ILE A 149 3.51 -2.90 12.88
CA ILE A 149 2.87 -2.61 11.59
C ILE A 149 2.62 -3.94 10.86
N PRO A 150 1.41 -4.53 10.85
CA PRO A 150 1.20 -5.89 10.36
C PRO A 150 1.51 -6.13 8.88
#